data_AF-A0A431TUG6-F1
#
_entry.id   AF-A0A431TUG6-F1
#
_cell.length_a   1.000
_cell.length_b   1.000
_cell.length_c   1.000
_cell.angle_alpha   90.00
_cell.angle_beta   90.00
_cell.angle_gamma   90.00
#
_symmetry.space_group_name_H-M   'P 1'
#
loop_
_entity.id
_entity.type
_entity.pdbx_description
1 polymer ?
#
loop_
_entity_poly.entity_id
_entity_poly.type
_entity_poly.pdbx_seq_one_letter_code
_entity_poly.pdbx_strand_id
1 'polypeptide(L)'
;MDSTTTVGTAIRSAREGAGIPLRKLAGTLDIDQSTLSKIERGERRPSIQMLEVVATTLDISLEELLVCHYSDIVESELMPAYQFYEQVLQTVGERMKHHNPLTVN
;
A
#
# COMPACT_ATOMS: atom_id res chain seq x y z
N MET A 1 1.37 -10.02 -8.04
CA MET A 1 0.30 -10.09 -7.00
C MET A 1 -1.07 -10.16 -7.67
N ASP A 2 -2.09 -10.68 -6.97
CA ASP A 2 -3.47 -10.67 -7.45
C ASP A 2 -4.03 -9.23 -7.42
N SER A 3 -4.83 -8.85 -8.43
CA SER A 3 -5.37 -7.49 -8.62
C SER A 3 -6.33 -7.04 -7.52
N THR A 4 -6.71 -7.92 -6.60
CA THR A 4 -7.59 -7.64 -5.45
C THR A 4 -6.86 -7.53 -4.11
N THR A 5 -5.52 -7.62 -4.12
CA THR A 5 -4.73 -7.63 -2.89
C THR A 5 -4.60 -6.23 -2.31
N THR A 6 -5.13 -6.03 -1.10
CA THR A 6 -4.92 -4.78 -0.33
C THR A 6 -3.51 -4.71 0.26
N VAL A 7 -3.05 -3.52 0.63
CA VAL A 7 -1.70 -3.34 1.21
C VAL A 7 -1.54 -4.14 2.51
N GLY A 8 -2.58 -4.16 3.35
CA GLY A 8 -2.56 -4.92 4.60
C GLY A 8 -2.41 -6.43 4.36
N THR A 9 -3.13 -6.96 3.38
CA THR A 9 -3.08 -8.38 3.01
C THR A 9 -1.72 -8.74 2.39
N ALA A 10 -1.16 -7.86 1.56
CA ALA A 10 0.18 -8.03 1.00
C ALA A 10 1.26 -8.12 2.10
N ILE A 11 1.24 -7.18 3.06
CA ILE A 11 2.17 -7.17 4.21
C ILE A 11 2.02 -8.45 5.02
N ARG A 12 0.80 -8.85 5.35
CA ARG A 12 0.52 -10.06 6.11
C ARG A 12 1.05 -11.30 5.42
N SER A 13 0.76 -11.43 4.13
CA SER A 13 1.13 -12.61 3.34
C SER A 13 2.65 -12.73 3.21
N ALA A 14 3.35 -11.62 2.95
CA ALA A 14 4.80 -11.58 2.93
C ALA A 14 5.41 -11.91 4.30
N ARG A 15 4.85 -11.35 5.38
CA ARG A 15 5.31 -11.63 6.75
C ARG A 15 5.17 -13.11 7.10
N GLU A 16 4.00 -13.70 6.82
CA GLU A 16 3.72 -15.12 7.09
C GLU A 16 4.57 -16.04 6.20
N GLY A 17 4.76 -15.69 4.92
CA GLY A 17 5.65 -16.40 4.00
C GLY A 17 7.13 -16.39 4.44
N ALA A 18 7.58 -15.30 5.05
CA ALA A 18 8.92 -15.18 5.65
C ALA A 18 9.04 -15.84 7.04
N GLY A 19 7.95 -16.41 7.59
CA GLY A 19 7.93 -17.02 8.92
C GLY A 19 8.16 -16.02 10.06
N ILE A 20 7.92 -14.72 9.83
CA ILE A 20 8.16 -13.66 10.80
C ILE A 20 6.95 -13.53 11.74
N PRO A 21 7.11 -13.68 13.06
CA PRO A 21 6.02 -13.45 14.00
C PRO A 21 5.57 -11.98 13.96
N LEU A 22 4.27 -11.72 14.13
CA LEU A 22 3.69 -10.37 14.18
C LEU A 22 4.47 -9.44 15.14
N ARG A 23 4.80 -9.94 16.34
CA ARG A 23 5.60 -9.23 17.34
C ARG A 23 6.97 -8.77 16.82
N LYS A 24 7.63 -9.61 16.03
CA LYS A 24 8.97 -9.33 15.52
C LYS A 24 8.91 -8.20 14.49
N LEU A 25 7.98 -8.28 13.53
CA LEU A 25 7.81 -7.22 12.54
C LEU A 25 7.37 -5.91 13.21
N ALA A 26 6.42 -5.95 14.14
CA ALA A 26 5.97 -4.76 14.86
C ALA A 26 7.14 -4.04 15.58
N GLY A 27 8.02 -4.82 16.22
CA GLY A 27 9.24 -4.28 16.83
C GLY A 27 10.20 -3.64 15.84
N THR A 28 10.40 -4.24 14.66
CA THR A 28 11.22 -3.64 13.57
C THR A 28 10.64 -2.32 13.07
N LEU A 29 9.31 -2.21 13.04
CA LEU A 29 8.59 -1.02 12.58
C LEU A 29 8.38 0.04 13.66
N ASP A 30 8.92 -0.17 14.87
CA ASP A 30 8.75 0.69 16.04
C ASP A 30 7.27 1.03 16.35
N ILE A 31 6.41 0.00 16.24
CA ILE A 31 4.97 0.09 16.57
C ILE A 31 4.53 -1.06 17.47
N ASP A 32 3.38 -0.89 18.12
CA ASP A 32 2.78 -1.97 18.88
C ASP A 32 2.15 -3.05 17.96
N GLN A 33 2.05 -4.27 18.48
CA GLN A 33 1.46 -5.40 17.76
C GLN A 33 0.00 -5.16 17.34
N SER A 34 -0.79 -4.43 18.14
CA SER A 34 -2.19 -4.14 17.80
C SER A 34 -2.26 -3.21 16.58
N THR A 35 -1.37 -2.22 16.50
CA THR A 35 -1.25 -1.34 15.34
C THR A 35 -0.90 -2.12 14.08
N LEU A 36 0.13 -2.98 14.12
CA LEU A 36 0.46 -3.81 12.95
C LEU A 36 -0.71 -4.74 12.58
N SER A 37 -1.38 -5.32 13.58
CA SER A 37 -2.53 -6.19 13.37
C SER A 37 -3.70 -5.49 12.67
N LYS A 38 -3.98 -4.23 13.04
CA LYS A 38 -4.99 -3.39 12.37
C LYS A 38 -4.58 -3.06 10.94
N ILE A 39 -3.30 -2.80 10.70
CA ILE A 39 -2.77 -2.56 9.35
C ILE A 39 -2.95 -3.79 8.47
N GLU A 40 -2.56 -4.97 8.95
CA GLU A 40 -2.71 -6.24 8.21
C GLU A 40 -4.17 -6.63 7.91
N ARG A 41 -5.14 -6.04 8.63
CA ARG A 41 -6.58 -6.20 8.37
C ARG A 41 -7.19 -5.04 7.57
N GLY A 42 -6.42 -4.03 7.18
CA GLY A 42 -6.92 -2.85 6.47
C GLY A 42 -7.70 -1.86 7.35
N GLU A 43 -7.71 -2.05 8.67
CA GLU A 43 -8.41 -1.17 9.63
C GLU A 43 -7.62 0.11 9.93
N ARG A 44 -6.31 0.11 9.61
CA ARG A 44 -5.43 1.26 9.79
C ARG A 44 -4.48 1.38 8.61
N ARG A 45 -4.26 2.60 8.13
CA ARG A 45 -3.34 2.84 7.03
C ARG A 45 -1.89 2.89 7.52
N PRO A 46 -0.96 2.23 6.81
CA PRO A 46 0.47 2.43 7.02
C PRO A 46 0.90 3.78 6.45
N SER A 47 1.98 4.35 7.00
CA SER A 47 2.66 5.49 6.37
C SER A 47 3.60 5.02 5.27
N ILE A 48 4.01 5.93 4.37
CA ILE A 48 4.97 5.61 3.31
C ILE A 48 6.31 5.18 3.90
N GLN A 49 6.82 5.87 4.92
CA GLN A 49 8.07 5.47 5.59
C GLN A 49 7.98 4.05 6.17
N MET A 50 6.80 3.67 6.69
CA MET A 50 6.59 2.31 7.17
C MET A 50 6.64 1.29 6.03
N LEU A 51 6.04 1.60 4.88
CA LEU A 51 6.08 0.73 3.70
C LEU A 51 7.50 0.52 3.17
N GLU A 52 8.35 1.55 3.21
CA GLU A 52 9.78 1.44 2.86
C GLU A 52 10.52 0.44 3.77
N VAL A 53 10.29 0.54 5.08
CA VAL A 53 10.88 -0.39 6.06
C VAL A 53 10.32 -1.80 5.88
N VAL A 54 9.01 -1.94 5.62
CA VAL A 54 8.39 -3.23 5.36
C VAL A 54 8.95 -3.88 4.10
N ALA A 55 9.05 -3.14 2.99
CA ALA A 55 9.61 -3.61 1.73
C ALA A 55 11.02 -4.18 1.93
N THR A 56 11.86 -3.42 2.63
CA THR A 56 13.24 -3.83 2.94
C THR A 56 13.29 -5.03 3.89
N THR A 57 12.43 -5.06 4.92
CA THR A 57 12.43 -6.11 5.95
C THR A 57 11.92 -7.46 5.43
N LEU A 58 10.92 -7.42 4.55
CA LEU A 58 10.25 -8.61 4.01
C LEU A 58 10.78 -9.01 2.62
N ASP A 59 11.76 -8.27 2.08
CA ASP A 59 12.33 -8.48 0.74
C ASP A 59 11.24 -8.52 -0.36
N ILE A 60 10.36 -7.50 -0.35
CA ILE A 60 9.28 -7.34 -1.32
C ILE A 60 9.38 -5.99 -2.04
N SER A 61 8.81 -5.89 -3.23
CA SER A 61 8.85 -4.67 -4.03
C SER A 61 8.09 -3.53 -3.33
N LEU A 62 8.80 -2.43 -3.07
CA LEU A 62 8.18 -1.19 -2.59
C LEU A 62 7.17 -0.65 -3.59
N GLU A 63 7.45 -0.77 -4.90
CA GLU A 63 6.54 -0.35 -5.96
C GLU A 63 5.21 -1.12 -5.87
N GLU A 64 5.24 -2.44 -5.71
CA GLU A 64 4.03 -3.25 -5.58
C GLU A 64 3.22 -2.86 -4.32
N LEU A 65 3.90 -2.64 -3.18
CA LEU A 65 3.25 -2.16 -1.96
C LEU A 65 2.60 -0.80 -2.14
N LEU A 66 3.27 0.13 -2.82
CA LEU A 66 2.74 1.47 -3.08
C LEU A 66 1.53 1.41 -4.03
N VAL A 67 1.56 0.54 -5.05
CA VAL A 67 0.41 0.31 -5.91
C VAL A 67 -0.79 -0.21 -5.11
N CYS A 68 -0.60 -1.20 -4.23
CA CYS A 68 -1.66 -1.66 -3.32
C CYS A 68 -2.14 -0.53 -2.41
N HIS A 69 -1.22 0.24 -1.82
CA HIS A 69 -1.55 1.34 -0.92
C HIS A 69 -2.44 2.38 -1.59
N TYR A 70 -2.03 2.90 -2.75
CA TYR A 70 -2.79 3.93 -3.45
C TYR A 70 -4.10 3.39 -4.06
N SER A 71 -4.14 2.12 -4.45
CA SER A 71 -5.39 1.44 -4.83
C SER A 71 -6.38 1.43 -3.65
N ASP A 72 -5.93 1.04 -2.45
CA ASP A 72 -6.76 1.07 -1.24
C ASP A 72 -7.27 2.50 -0.94
N ILE A 73 -6.48 3.54 -1.20
CA ILE A 73 -6.91 4.94 -1.06
C ILE A 73 -8.06 5.25 -2.02
N VAL A 74 -7.89 4.93 -3.30
CA VAL A 74 -8.91 5.17 -4.31
C VAL A 74 -10.21 4.45 -3.95
N GLU A 75 -10.11 3.18 -3.52
CA GLU A 75 -11.28 2.37 -3.17
C GLU A 75 -12.02 2.89 -1.92
N SER A 76 -11.29 3.27 -0.88
CA SER A 76 -11.90 3.62 0.40
C SER A 76 -12.20 5.11 0.57
N GLU A 77 -11.56 6.00 -0.20
CA GLU A 77 -11.83 7.45 -0.16
C GLU A 77 -12.52 7.96 -1.42
N LEU A 78 -11.95 7.71 -2.62
CA LEU A 78 -12.44 8.34 -3.84
C LEU A 78 -13.76 7.75 -4.32
N MET A 79 -13.83 6.42 -4.44
CA MET A 79 -15.01 5.71 -4.94
C MET A 79 -16.29 6.04 -4.13
N PRO A 80 -16.29 6.01 -2.78
CA PRO A 80 -17.48 6.38 -2.01
C PRO A 80 -17.74 7.89 -1.97
N ALA A 81 -16.72 8.74 -2.12
CA ALA A 81 -16.90 10.20 -2.06
C ALA A 81 -17.46 10.81 -3.34
N TYR A 82 -17.25 10.18 -4.50
CA TYR A 82 -17.62 10.77 -5.78
C TYR A 82 -18.10 9.75 -6.82
N GLN A 83 -19.37 9.87 -7.22
CA GLN A 83 -20.04 8.94 -8.13
C GLN A 83 -19.39 8.81 -9.53
N PHE A 84 -18.61 9.81 -9.96
CA PHE A 84 -17.92 9.80 -11.26
C PHE A 84 -16.40 9.60 -11.11
N TYR A 85 -15.96 8.85 -10.09
CA TYR A 85 -14.54 8.57 -9.84
C TYR A 85 -13.82 7.99 -11.07
N GLU A 86 -14.49 7.15 -11.87
CA GLU A 86 -13.90 6.55 -13.07
C GLU A 86 -13.48 7.61 -14.09
N GLN A 87 -14.31 8.64 -14.29
CA GLN A 87 -13.99 9.76 -15.19
C GLN A 87 -12.81 10.58 -14.66
N VAL A 88 -12.69 10.72 -13.33
CA VAL A 88 -11.52 11.37 -12.70
C VAL A 88 -10.25 10.60 -13.01
N LEU A 89 -10.25 9.28 -12.79
CA LEU A 89 -9.10 8.42 -13.07
C LEU A 89 -8.70 8.45 -14.56
N GLN A 90 -9.69 8.37 -15.46
CA GLN A 90 -9.47 8.49 -16.90
C GLN A 90 -8.86 9.85 -17.28
N THR A 91 -9.45 10.94 -16.79
CA THR A 91 -8.98 12.31 -17.08
C THR A 91 -7.56 12.56 -16.54
N VAL A 92 -7.21 12.01 -15.38
CA VAL A 92 -5.82 12.06 -14.86
C VAL A 92 -4.89 11.27 -15.78
N GLY A 93 -5.27 10.03 -16.13
CA GLY A 93 -4.47 9.18 -17.01
C GLY A 93 -4.22 9.79 -18.39
N GLU A 94 -5.21 10.46 -18.97
CA GLU A 94 -5.04 11.20 -20.23
C GLU A 94 -4.06 12.38 -20.08
N ARG A 95 -4.19 13.17 -19.01
CA ARG A 95 -3.25 14.26 -18.73
C ARG A 95 -1.82 13.77 -18.55
N MET A 96 -1.62 12.61 -17.91
CA MET A 96 -0.30 11.99 -17.75
C MET A 96 0.32 11.54 -19.07
N LYS A 97 -0.47 11.14 -20.08
CA LYS A 97 0.05 10.82 -21.42
C LYS A 97 0.59 12.06 -22.15
N HIS A 98 0.02 13.22 -21.85
CA HIS A 98 0.41 14.50 -22.44
C HIS A 98 1.44 15.29 -21.62
N HIS A 99 1.64 14.91 -20.36
CA HIS A 99 2.68 15.45 -19.49
C HIS A 99 3.84 14.45 -19.46
N ASN A 100 4.96 14.78 -20.09
CA ASN A 100 6.19 13.99 -19.97
C ASN A 100 7.03 14.51 -18.80
N PRO A 101 7.00 13.92 -17.59
CA PRO A 101 8.03 14.18 -16.60
C PRO A 101 9.16 13.18 -16.82
N LEU A 102 9.94 13.35 -17.89
CA LEU A 102 11.36 13.01 -17.80
C LEU A 102 12.03 14.09 -16.97
N THR A 103 12.00 13.94 -15.64
CA THR A 103 13.10 14.45 -14.83
C THR A 103 13.34 13.51 -13.66
N VAL A 104 14.39 12.72 -13.86
CA VAL A 104 15.19 12.01 -12.86
C VAL A 104 15.75 13.02 -11.85
N ASN A 105 15.73 12.62 -10.58
CA ASN A 105 16.91 12.67 -9.69
C ASN A 105 16.76 11.60 -8.61
#